data_AF-A0A5E7ZIM6-F1
#
_entry.id   AF-A0A5E7ZIM6-F1
#
_cell.length_a   1.000
_cell.length_b   1.000
_cell.length_c   1.000
_cell.angle_alpha   90.00
_cell.angle_beta   90.00
_cell.angle_gamma   90.00
#
_symmetry.space_group_name_H-M   'P 1'
#
loop_
_entity.id
_entity.type
_entity.pdbx_description
1 polymer ?
#
loop_
_entity_poly.entity_id
_entity_poly.type
_entity_poly.pdbx_seq_one_letter_code
_entity_poly.pdbx_strand_id
1 'polypeptide(L)'
;MTMSSTAFLAVTETVEPEVSRPDAEKVLSGDPVHTTWNLEERDGLYSGIWQSTPGKWRISYDEWEYCRILEGVSVISEDGGAAVTVKAGNSFILRPGFRGSWEVVETTRKDYVIRV
;
A
#
# COMPACT_ATOMS: atom_id res chain seq x y z
N MET A 1 -22.17 -14.36 15.18
CA MET A 1 -21.51 -15.40 14.37
C MET A 1 -20.05 -15.39 14.75
N THR A 2 -19.58 -16.39 15.49
CA THR A 2 -18.18 -16.48 15.89
C THR A 2 -17.37 -16.85 14.66
N MET A 3 -16.63 -15.90 14.08
CA MET A 3 -15.62 -16.27 13.08
C MET A 3 -14.60 -17.16 13.79
N SER A 4 -14.52 -18.41 13.34
CA SER A 4 -13.47 -19.33 13.76
C SER A 4 -12.13 -18.78 13.24
N SER A 5 -11.36 -18.10 14.09
CA SER A 5 -10.02 -17.64 13.71
C SER A 5 -9.06 -18.82 13.78
N THR A 6 -8.79 -19.45 12.65
CA THR A 6 -7.62 -20.33 12.53
C THR A 6 -6.36 -19.53 12.87
N ALA A 7 -5.44 -20.13 13.63
CA ALA A 7 -4.14 -19.52 13.93
C ALA A 7 -3.24 -19.35 12.69
N PHE A 8 -3.63 -19.98 11.58
CA PHE A 8 -3.02 -19.84 10.27
C PHE A 8 -3.94 -19.01 9.37
N LEU A 9 -3.42 -17.91 8.85
CA LEU A 9 -4.10 -17.05 7.89
C LEU A 9 -3.23 -16.96 6.63
N ALA A 10 -3.77 -17.39 5.49
CA ALA A 10 -3.12 -17.22 4.20
C ALA A 10 -3.35 -15.80 3.68
N VAL A 11 -2.32 -15.20 3.07
CA VAL A 11 -2.43 -13.89 2.42
C VAL A 11 -2.95 -14.09 1.00
N THR A 12 -4.27 -13.97 0.82
CA THR A 12 -4.96 -14.14 -0.46
C THR A 12 -6.16 -13.20 -0.57
N GLU A 13 -6.62 -12.90 -1.78
CA GLU A 13 -7.75 -12.01 -2.09
C GLU A 13 -9.11 -12.68 -1.76
N THR A 14 -9.32 -13.07 -0.51
CA THR A 14 -10.49 -13.85 -0.05
C THR A 14 -11.55 -13.04 0.68
N VAL A 15 -11.24 -11.80 1.07
CA VAL A 15 -12.18 -10.85 1.67
C VAL A 15 -12.78 -9.94 0.59
N GLU A 16 -13.92 -9.31 0.88
CA GLU A 16 -14.44 -8.25 0.00
C GLU A 16 -13.44 -7.08 -0.02
N PRO A 17 -12.96 -6.63 -1.18
CA PRO A 17 -12.03 -5.52 -1.23
C PRO A 17 -12.71 -4.18 -0.95
N GLU A 18 -11.99 -3.30 -0.27
CA GLU A 18 -12.34 -1.89 -0.22
C GLU A 18 -11.78 -1.16 -1.45
N VAL A 19 -12.63 -0.39 -2.13
CA VAL A 19 -12.22 0.49 -3.22
C VAL A 19 -12.19 1.93 -2.74
N SER A 20 -11.03 2.56 -2.88
CA SER A 20 -10.82 3.95 -2.48
C SER A 20 -9.96 4.69 -3.49
N ARG A 21 -9.74 5.99 -3.24
CA ARG A 21 -8.89 6.87 -4.05
C ARG A 21 -8.10 7.78 -3.13
N PRO A 22 -6.92 8.28 -3.54
CA PRO A 22 -6.31 9.41 -2.84
C PRO A 22 -7.26 10.61 -2.84
N ASP A 23 -7.18 11.45 -1.81
CA ASP A 23 -7.85 12.75 -1.80
C ASP A 23 -7.48 13.54 -3.06
N ALA A 24 -8.48 14.12 -3.74
CA ALA A 24 -8.28 14.78 -5.04
C ALA A 24 -7.20 15.89 -4.99
N GLU A 25 -7.06 16.57 -3.86
CA GLU A 25 -6.04 17.60 -3.63
C GLU A 25 -4.60 17.06 -3.55
N LYS A 26 -4.43 15.78 -3.24
CA LYS A 26 -3.11 15.11 -3.19
C LYS A 26 -2.70 14.55 -4.55
N VAL A 27 -3.63 14.38 -5.48
CA VAL A 27 -3.36 13.79 -6.80
C VAL A 27 -2.55 14.79 -7.65
N LEU A 28 -1.42 14.30 -8.15
CA LEU A 28 -0.51 15.05 -9.03
C LEU A 28 -0.73 14.71 -10.50
N SER A 29 -1.09 13.45 -10.80
CA SER A 29 -1.45 13.01 -12.16
C SER A 29 -2.22 11.69 -12.14
N GLY A 30 -2.97 11.42 -13.22
CA GLY A 30 -3.75 10.19 -13.39
C GLY A 30 -5.06 10.15 -12.60
N ASP A 31 -5.66 8.97 -12.53
CA ASP A 31 -6.89 8.68 -11.76
C ASP A 31 -6.71 7.36 -10.98
N PRO A 32 -5.80 7.31 -9.98
CA PRO A 32 -5.50 6.08 -9.26
C PRO A 32 -6.73 5.58 -8.50
N VAL A 33 -7.04 4.30 -8.71
CA VAL A 33 -8.06 3.54 -7.99
C VAL A 33 -7.32 2.55 -7.11
N HIS A 34 -7.54 2.61 -5.81
CA HIS A 34 -7.00 1.65 -4.86
C HIS A 34 -7.99 0.50 -4.65
N THR A 35 -7.46 -0.71 -4.50
CA THR A 35 -8.20 -1.90 -4.08
C THR A 35 -7.46 -2.56 -2.95
N THR A 36 -8.10 -2.70 -1.79
CA THR A 36 -7.45 -3.20 -0.57
C THR A 36 -8.20 -4.40 -0.02
N TRP A 37 -7.49 -5.51 0.16
CA TRP A 37 -7.98 -6.69 0.89
C TRP A 37 -7.32 -6.70 2.27
N ASN A 38 -8.01 -6.15 3.27
CA ASN A 38 -7.53 -6.12 4.67
C ASN A 38 -7.82 -7.47 5.33
N LEU A 39 -6.78 -8.26 5.59
CA LEU A 39 -6.92 -9.65 6.04
C LEU A 39 -6.81 -9.80 7.56
N GLU A 40 -6.01 -8.96 8.20
CA GLU A 40 -5.85 -8.93 9.65
C GLU A 40 -5.87 -7.48 10.14
N GLU A 41 -6.72 -7.21 11.12
CA GLU A 41 -6.78 -5.94 11.84
C GLU A 41 -6.87 -6.22 13.35
N ARG A 42 -5.81 -5.88 14.08
CA ARG A 42 -5.74 -6.14 15.53
C ARG A 42 -4.74 -5.24 16.23
N ASP A 43 -5.17 -4.54 17.29
CA ASP A 43 -4.28 -3.78 18.18
C ASP A 43 -3.28 -2.85 17.47
N GLY A 44 -3.75 -2.11 16.45
CA GLY A 44 -2.94 -1.22 15.63
C GLY A 44 -2.06 -1.91 14.58
N LEU A 45 -2.19 -3.24 14.41
CA LEU A 45 -1.65 -3.99 13.29
C LEU A 45 -2.70 -4.08 12.18
N TYR A 46 -2.29 -3.80 10.96
CA TYR A 46 -3.04 -4.07 9.75
C TYR A 46 -2.16 -4.88 8.79
N SER A 47 -2.72 -5.89 8.14
CA SER A 47 -1.98 -6.70 7.17
C SER A 47 -2.91 -7.17 6.06
N GLY A 48 -2.42 -7.10 4.83
CA GLY A 48 -3.23 -7.50 3.69
C GLY A 48 -2.55 -7.25 2.36
N ILE A 49 -3.39 -7.18 1.33
CA ILE A 49 -2.99 -6.92 -0.05
C ILE A 49 -3.54 -5.56 -0.45
N TRP A 50 -2.72 -4.76 -1.13
CA TRP A 50 -3.13 -3.51 -1.73
C TRP A 50 -2.76 -3.50 -3.22
N GLN A 51 -3.63 -2.92 -4.03
CA GLN A 51 -3.40 -2.70 -5.44
C GLN A 51 -3.77 -1.26 -5.82
N SER A 52 -3.07 -0.69 -6.80
CA SER A 52 -3.50 0.57 -7.44
C SER A 52 -3.31 0.54 -8.94
N THR A 53 -4.24 1.17 -9.65
CA THR A 53 -4.06 1.55 -11.06
C THR A 53 -3.06 2.72 -11.19
N PRO A 54 -2.57 3.02 -12.42
CA PRO A 54 -1.61 4.09 -12.63
C PRO A 54 -2.09 5.48 -12.19
N GLY A 55 -1.18 6.23 -11.60
CA GLY A 55 -1.41 7.57 -11.07
C GLY A 55 -0.31 8.00 -10.12
N LYS A 56 -0.28 9.28 -9.75
CA LYS A 56 0.70 9.85 -8.83
C LYS A 56 0.03 10.75 -7.82
N TRP A 57 0.38 10.60 -6.55
CA TRP A 57 -0.17 11.42 -5.48
C TRP A 57 0.84 11.68 -4.37
N ARG A 58 0.57 12.70 -3.55
CA ARG A 58 1.34 13.01 -2.34
C ARG A 58 0.99 12.02 -1.23
N ILE A 59 2.01 11.56 -0.53
CA ILE A 59 1.90 10.66 0.63
C ILE A 59 2.60 11.25 1.84
N SER A 60 2.04 10.99 3.02
CA SER A 60 2.58 11.35 4.33
C SER A 60 2.26 10.20 5.27
N TYR A 61 3.29 9.65 5.91
CA TYR A 61 3.15 8.50 6.80
C TYR A 61 3.47 8.91 8.22
N ASP A 62 2.50 8.74 9.12
CA ASP A 62 2.70 8.85 10.57
C ASP A 62 2.88 7.45 11.21
N GLU A 63 2.45 6.42 10.49
CA GLU A 63 2.56 5.01 10.78
C GLU A 63 3.85 4.39 10.23
N TRP A 64 4.14 3.17 10.68
CA TRP A 64 5.18 2.32 10.11
C TRP A 64 4.54 1.33 9.13
N GLU A 65 5.04 1.25 7.90
CA GLU A 65 4.52 0.32 6.87
C GLU A 65 5.66 -0.47 6.21
N TYR A 66 5.60 -1.80 6.28
CA TYR A 66 6.36 -2.70 5.41
C TYR A 66 5.57 -2.99 4.13
N CYS A 67 6.25 -2.95 2.99
CA CYS A 67 5.69 -3.27 1.68
C CYS A 67 6.52 -4.35 0.99
N ARG A 68 5.85 -5.28 0.30
CA ARG A 68 6.45 -6.24 -0.63
C ARG A 68 5.72 -6.15 -1.98
N ILE A 69 6.41 -5.68 -3.03
CA ILE A 69 5.80 -5.57 -4.36
C ILE A 69 5.69 -6.96 -5.01
N LEU A 70 4.47 -7.36 -5.37
CA LEU A 70 4.17 -8.63 -6.03
C LEU A 70 4.20 -8.48 -7.55
N GLU A 71 3.65 -7.39 -8.06
CA GLU A 71 3.58 -7.11 -9.50
C GLU A 71 3.64 -5.60 -9.77
N GLY A 72 3.89 -5.24 -11.03
CA GLY A 72 3.92 -3.87 -11.50
C GLY A 72 5.18 -3.10 -11.12
N VAL A 73 5.10 -1.79 -11.33
CA VAL A 73 6.20 -0.84 -11.14
C VAL A 73 5.65 0.43 -10.51
N SER A 74 6.27 0.82 -9.39
CA SER A 74 6.03 2.09 -8.72
C SER A 74 7.34 2.87 -8.52
N VAL A 75 7.22 4.17 -8.33
CA VAL A 75 8.32 5.08 -7.99
C VAL A 75 7.96 5.80 -6.70
N ILE A 76 8.79 5.63 -5.67
CA ILE A 76 8.64 6.28 -4.37
C ILE A 76 9.66 7.41 -4.30
N SER A 77 9.20 8.64 -4.03
CA SER A 77 10.08 9.82 -3.96
C SER A 77 9.88 10.53 -2.63
N GLU A 78 10.91 10.56 -1.80
CA GLU A 78 10.95 11.38 -0.58
C GLU A 78 11.21 12.85 -0.92
N ASP A 79 10.62 13.78 -0.18
CA ASP A 79 10.86 15.20 -0.37
C ASP A 79 12.35 15.55 -0.18
N GLY A 80 12.98 16.07 -1.24
CA GLY A 80 14.42 16.36 -1.26
C GLY A 80 15.34 15.14 -1.42
N GLY A 81 14.76 13.93 -1.46
CA GLY A 81 15.46 12.67 -1.68
C GLY A 81 15.50 12.25 -3.15
N ALA A 82 16.27 11.18 -3.41
CA ALA A 82 16.26 10.53 -4.72
C ALA A 82 15.03 9.63 -4.88
N ALA A 83 14.46 9.60 -6.08
CA ALA A 83 13.39 8.67 -6.41
C ALA A 83 13.90 7.22 -6.46
N VAL A 84 13.12 6.29 -5.92
CA VAL A 84 13.42 4.86 -5.90
C VAL A 84 12.34 4.12 -6.67
N THR A 85 12.73 3.41 -7.74
CA THR A 85 11.84 2.50 -8.45
C THR A 85 11.74 1.17 -7.73
N VAL A 86 10.52 0.72 -7.46
CA VAL A 86 10.21 -0.57 -6.85
C VAL A 86 9.35 -1.41 -7.78
N LYS A 87 9.68 -2.68 -7.90
CA LYS A 87 9.02 -3.66 -8.78
C LYS A 87 8.90 -5.01 -8.10
N ALA A 88 8.23 -5.96 -8.77
CA ALA A 88 8.15 -7.35 -8.33
C ALA A 88 9.51 -7.88 -7.86
N GLY A 89 9.59 -8.39 -6.63
CA GLY A 89 10.87 -8.76 -6.00
C GLY A 89 11.35 -7.82 -4.89
N ASN A 90 10.97 -6.54 -4.93
CA ASN A 90 11.44 -5.56 -3.95
C ASN A 90 10.57 -5.52 -2.68
N SER A 91 11.24 -5.22 -1.56
CA SER A 91 10.63 -4.88 -0.27
C SER A 91 11.19 -3.55 0.22
N PHE A 92 10.38 -2.81 0.97
CA PHE A 92 10.82 -1.57 1.60
C PHE A 92 9.96 -1.27 2.84
N ILE A 93 10.41 -0.29 3.61
CA ILE A 93 9.70 0.21 4.79
C ILE A 93 9.52 1.72 4.64
N LEU A 94 8.29 2.19 4.81
CA LEU A 94 7.99 3.60 5.05
C LEU A 94 7.90 3.79 6.56
N ARG A 95 8.64 4.77 7.08
CA ARG A 95 8.72 5.04 8.53
C ARG A 95 7.90 6.30 8.87
N PRO A 96 7.46 6.44 10.12
CA PRO A 96 6.86 7.68 10.60
C PRO A 96 7.72 8.89 10.24
N GLY A 97 7.07 9.91 9.68
CA GLY A 97 7.70 11.13 9.20
C GLY A 97 8.06 11.14 7.71
N PHE A 98 7.88 10.02 6.99
CA PHE A 98 8.07 10.01 5.53
C PHE A 98 7.07 10.96 4.87
N ARG A 99 7.58 11.86 4.00
CA ARG A 99 6.78 12.78 3.19
C ARG A 99 7.30 12.74 1.76
N GLY A 100 6.40 12.68 0.79
CA GLY A 100 6.81 12.48 -0.59
C GLY A 100 5.67 12.23 -1.55
N SER A 101 5.96 11.45 -2.60
CA SER A 101 4.96 10.98 -3.55
C SER A 101 5.10 9.49 -3.83
N TRP A 102 3.96 8.84 -4.05
CA TRP A 102 3.87 7.52 -4.67
C TRP A 102 3.40 7.70 -6.11
N GLU A 103 4.14 7.15 -7.06
CA GLU A 103 3.75 7.06 -8.46
C GLU A 103 3.62 5.59 -8.85
N VAL A 104 2.44 5.19 -9.30
CA VAL A 104 2.19 3.88 -9.89
C VAL A 104 2.32 4.03 -11.40
N VAL A 105 3.37 3.44 -11.97
CA VAL A 105 3.68 3.52 -13.41
C VAL A 105 2.95 2.42 -14.17
N GLU A 106 3.01 1.21 -13.61
CA GLU A 106 2.23 0.04 -14.03
C GLU A 106 1.41 -0.41 -12.82
N THR A 107 0.19 -0.93 -13.04
CA THR A 107 -0.69 -1.42 -11.96
C THR A 107 0.13 -2.23 -10.96
N THR A 108 0.22 -1.73 -9.74
CA THR A 108 1.08 -2.28 -8.70
C THR A 108 0.23 -3.01 -7.69
N ARG A 109 0.59 -4.25 -7.37
CA ARG A 109 0.05 -5.02 -6.25
C ARG A 109 1.16 -5.28 -5.24
N LYS A 110 0.85 -5.11 -3.96
CA LYS A 110 1.77 -5.33 -2.84
C LYS A 110 1.09 -6.08 -1.70
N ASP A 111 1.87 -6.85 -0.97
CA ASP A 111 1.53 -7.14 0.42
C ASP A 111 1.99 -5.98 1.29
N TYR A 112 1.21 -5.68 2.33
CA TYR A 112 1.57 -4.68 3.32
C TYR A 112 1.40 -5.20 4.75
N VAL A 113 2.19 -4.63 5.65
CA VAL A 113 2.01 -4.71 7.09
C VAL A 113 2.18 -3.31 7.67
N ILE A 114 1.14 -2.80 8.30
CA ILE A 114 1.13 -1.49 8.95
C ILE A 114 1.12 -1.68 10.46
N ARG A 115 1.90 -0.85 11.16
CA ARG A 115 1.82 -0.66 12.60
C ARG A 115 1.61 0.80 12.94
N VAL A 116 0.51 1.05 13.66
CA VAL A 116 0.16 2.33 14.28
C VAL A 116 0.59 2.35 15.75
#